data_AF-A0A973JCK1-F1
#
_entry.id   AF-A0A973JCK1-F1
#
_cell.length_a   1.000
_cell.length_b   1.000
_cell.length_c   1.000
_cell.angle_alpha   90.00
_cell.angle_beta   90.00
_cell.angle_gamma   90.00
#
_symmetry.space_group_name_H-M   'P 1'
#
loop_
_entity.id
_entity.type
_entity.pdbx_description
1 polymer ?
#
loop_
_entity_poly.entity_id
_entity_poly.type
_entity_poly.pdbx_seq_one_letter_code
_entity_poly.pdbx_strand_id
1 'polypeptide(L)'
;MKEIDIKTTGDSARDNLSQFASPRIFKHGQLFDERGIERFLSQKKLINKLNHINFIDGHIFILFNGEITNEQIIVKAYPQPCVKDELACLLDTETNPGDLDKCNPAYLMIEDGYNTILAATEIIGKDNNQIKITIPEKCYFITKRRTKRYHCADINCKVIQGDIHVPGMLIDFTPRGLGIKLTGTRKMKGFDEKKSVLINLSKNGVKLFSGICKCIRNDVDLPDGRIVFVPLNDQMALFPKREQRNPRQHIVPSFSMTFKHPFFKGTVERDIFDISPAGFSIKDKIDEETLLPGMIIPEITLIYAGILK
;
A
#
# COMPACT_ATOMS: atom_id res chain seq x y z
N MET A 1 35.08 -50.96 -19.78
CA MET A 1 35.48 -49.58 -20.10
C MET A 1 34.83 -49.24 -21.43
N LYS A 2 33.76 -48.41 -21.41
CA LYS A 2 32.96 -47.88 -22.55
C LYS A 2 32.24 -48.97 -23.38
N GLU A 3 30.98 -48.85 -23.80
CA GLU A 3 30.17 -47.70 -24.22
C GLU A 3 28.68 -48.02 -23.95
N ILE A 4 27.93 -46.99 -23.54
CA ILE A 4 26.48 -46.96 -23.41
C ILE A 4 25.98 -46.09 -24.55
N ASP A 5 25.02 -46.59 -25.33
CA ASP A 5 24.15 -45.85 -26.27
C ASP A 5 23.29 -46.93 -26.99
N ILE A 6 21.97 -46.84 -27.25
CA ILE A 6 20.94 -45.81 -27.23
C ILE A 6 19.62 -46.57 -27.05
N LYS A 7 18.74 -46.13 -26.14
CA LYS A 7 17.32 -46.50 -26.17
C LYS A 7 16.52 -45.26 -26.50
N THR A 8 15.99 -45.23 -27.72
CA THR A 8 15.14 -44.16 -28.24
C THR A 8 13.68 -44.46 -27.93
N THR A 9 13.02 -43.43 -27.39
CA THR A 9 11.61 -43.03 -27.59
C THR A 9 10.45 -43.90 -27.10
N GLY A 10 9.65 -43.28 -26.24
CA GLY A 10 8.27 -43.61 -25.91
C GLY A 10 7.68 -42.56 -24.98
N ASP A 11 7.19 -41.48 -25.57
CA ASP A 11 6.19 -40.47 -25.13
C ASP A 11 5.98 -40.18 -23.63
N SER A 12 6.30 -38.97 -23.13
CA SER A 12 5.59 -37.69 -23.34
C SER A 12 4.26 -37.54 -22.59
N ALA A 13 4.29 -37.68 -21.26
CA ALA A 13 3.32 -37.03 -20.38
C ALA A 13 3.97 -35.79 -19.75
N ARG A 14 3.83 -34.64 -20.41
CA ARG A 14 4.11 -33.33 -19.81
C ARG A 14 3.03 -33.05 -18.77
N ASP A 15 3.36 -33.26 -17.51
CA ASP A 15 2.64 -32.64 -16.40
C ASP A 15 2.80 -31.12 -16.49
N ASN A 16 1.84 -30.46 -17.14
CA ASN A 16 1.59 -29.04 -16.93
C ASN A 16 0.98 -28.87 -15.54
N LEU A 17 1.84 -28.88 -14.51
CA LEU A 17 1.47 -28.41 -13.18
C LEU A 17 1.12 -26.93 -13.28
N SER A 18 -0.18 -26.66 -13.19
CA SER A 18 -0.79 -25.34 -13.13
C SER A 18 -0.07 -24.47 -12.11
N GLN A 19 0.50 -23.37 -12.58
CA GLN A 19 1.33 -22.43 -11.82
C GLN A 19 0.45 -21.48 -10.99
N PHE A 20 -0.40 -22.01 -10.11
CA PHE A 20 -1.15 -21.20 -9.15
C PHE A 20 -0.26 -20.79 -7.97
N ALA A 21 -0.45 -19.58 -7.47
CA ALA A 21 0.26 -19.11 -6.29
C ALA A 21 -0.34 -19.72 -5.02
N SER A 22 0.48 -20.06 -4.03
CA SER A 22 0.00 -20.57 -2.75
C SER A 22 -0.96 -19.58 -2.06
N PRO A 23 -1.97 -20.05 -1.30
CA PRO A 23 -2.93 -19.20 -0.62
C PRO A 23 -2.28 -18.15 0.28
N ARG A 24 -2.73 -16.89 0.19
CA ARG A 24 -2.16 -15.78 0.97
C ARG A 24 -2.69 -15.82 2.39
N ILE A 25 -1.85 -16.18 3.37
CA ILE A 25 -2.22 -16.18 4.79
C ILE A 25 -2.37 -14.74 5.31
N PHE A 26 -3.52 -14.43 5.86
CA PHE A 26 -3.85 -13.17 6.50
C PHE A 26 -3.36 -13.15 7.95
N LYS A 27 -2.22 -12.49 8.17
CA LYS A 27 -1.54 -12.43 9.47
C LYS A 27 -2.08 -11.34 10.41
N HIS A 28 -3.34 -10.93 10.28
CA HIS A 28 -3.89 -9.77 11.02
C HIS A 28 -5.14 -10.14 11.83
N GLY A 29 -5.13 -11.29 12.52
CA GLY A 29 -6.25 -11.75 13.38
C GLY A 29 -6.67 -10.74 14.47
N GLN A 30 -5.78 -9.84 14.90
CA GLN A 30 -6.09 -8.77 15.86
C GLN A 30 -7.01 -7.67 15.28
N LEU A 31 -7.39 -7.73 14.00
CA LEU A 31 -8.46 -6.88 13.44
C LEU A 31 -9.79 -7.02 14.17
N PHE A 32 -10.02 -8.21 14.72
CA PHE A 32 -11.27 -8.58 15.35
C PHE A 32 -11.24 -8.34 16.87
N ASP A 33 -10.08 -7.99 17.44
CA ASP A 33 -9.90 -7.74 18.89
C ASP A 33 -10.35 -6.32 19.28
N GLU A 34 -11.67 -6.13 19.29
CA GLU A 34 -12.54 -5.28 20.15
C GLU A 34 -12.17 -3.82 20.54
N ARG A 35 -11.01 -3.25 20.21
CA ARG A 35 -10.62 -1.87 20.61
C ARG A 35 -10.62 -0.85 19.47
N GLY A 36 -11.03 -1.23 18.26
CA GLY A 36 -10.99 -0.38 17.06
C GLY A 36 -12.31 -0.22 16.31
N ILE A 37 -13.44 -0.67 16.88
CA ILE A 37 -14.77 -0.55 16.24
C ILE A 37 -15.24 0.89 16.43
N GLU A 38 -14.94 1.76 15.46
CA GLU A 38 -15.20 3.20 15.63
C GLU A 38 -16.53 3.68 15.03
N ARG A 39 -17.23 2.89 14.19
CA ARG A 39 -18.61 3.19 13.75
C ARG A 39 -19.23 2.04 12.93
N PHE A 40 -20.55 1.94 12.94
CA PHE A 40 -21.31 1.12 11.99
C PHE A 40 -21.53 1.89 10.69
N LEU A 41 -21.34 1.21 9.55
CA LEU A 41 -21.67 1.73 8.23
C LEU A 41 -22.88 0.95 7.67
N SER A 42 -23.90 1.69 7.22
CA SER A 42 -25.14 1.11 6.69
C SER A 42 -24.90 0.39 5.36
N GLN A 43 -25.66 -0.68 5.08
CA GLN A 43 -25.65 -1.41 3.81
C GLN A 43 -25.65 -0.50 2.56
N LYS A 44 -26.53 0.51 2.52
CA LYS A 44 -26.61 1.46 1.40
C LYS A 44 -25.28 2.17 1.11
N LYS A 45 -24.54 2.57 2.15
CA LYS A 45 -23.22 3.20 2.02
C LYS A 45 -22.17 2.20 1.53
N LEU A 46 -22.25 0.95 1.97
CA LEU A 46 -21.36 -0.12 1.52
C LEU A 46 -21.58 -0.43 0.04
N ILE A 47 -22.84 -0.59 -0.39
CA ILE A 47 -23.23 -0.77 -1.79
C ILE A 47 -22.69 0.38 -2.65
N ASN A 48 -22.89 1.64 -2.22
CA ASN A 48 -22.38 2.79 -2.96
C ASN A 48 -20.84 2.76 -3.10
N LYS A 49 -20.12 2.38 -2.05
CA LYS A 49 -18.65 2.23 -2.11
C LYS A 49 -18.23 1.10 -3.04
N LEU A 50 -18.89 -0.06 -2.99
CA LEU A 50 -18.62 -1.19 -3.87
C LEU A 50 -18.87 -0.84 -5.34
N ASN A 51 -19.99 -0.20 -5.63
CA ASN A 51 -20.31 0.27 -6.99
C ASN A 51 -19.30 1.31 -7.49
N HIS A 52 -18.85 2.22 -6.64
CA HIS A 52 -17.77 3.15 -6.98
C HIS A 52 -16.46 2.41 -7.27
N ILE A 53 -16.08 1.40 -6.46
CA ILE A 53 -14.88 0.58 -6.69
C ILE A 53 -14.97 -0.14 -8.03
N ASN A 54 -16.11 -0.76 -8.34
CA ASN A 54 -16.36 -1.36 -9.66
C ASN A 54 -16.21 -0.31 -10.79
N PHE A 55 -16.75 0.90 -10.61
CA PHE A 55 -16.70 1.96 -11.63
C PHE A 55 -15.27 2.43 -11.95
N ILE A 56 -14.35 2.37 -10.99
CA ILE A 56 -12.94 2.77 -11.19
C ILE A 56 -12.02 1.57 -11.50
N ASP A 57 -12.58 0.42 -11.88
CA ASP A 57 -11.87 -0.84 -12.09
C ASP A 57 -10.97 -1.25 -10.91
N GLY A 58 -11.44 -0.95 -9.69
CA GLY A 58 -10.75 -1.23 -8.44
C GLY A 58 -10.95 -2.68 -7.96
N HIS A 59 -10.32 -3.00 -6.84
CA HIS A 59 -10.44 -4.31 -6.21
C HIS A 59 -10.82 -4.20 -4.74
N ILE A 60 -11.32 -5.31 -4.22
CA ILE A 60 -11.60 -5.58 -2.81
C ILE A 60 -10.82 -6.83 -2.39
N PHE A 61 -10.91 -7.16 -1.10
CA PHE A 61 -10.42 -8.42 -0.58
C PHE A 61 -11.57 -9.21 0.03
N ILE A 62 -11.51 -10.52 -0.10
CA ILE A 62 -12.39 -11.46 0.60
C ILE A 62 -11.49 -12.29 1.52
N LEU A 63 -11.82 -12.28 2.81
CA LEU A 63 -11.17 -13.09 3.83
C LEU A 63 -11.95 -14.39 3.98
N PHE A 64 -11.27 -15.52 3.82
CA PHE A 64 -11.80 -16.85 4.01
C PHE A 64 -11.21 -17.46 5.28
N ASN A 65 -12.04 -18.11 6.10
CA ASN A 65 -11.55 -18.95 7.19
C ASN A 65 -11.30 -20.35 6.63
N GLY A 66 -10.10 -20.90 6.86
CA GLY A 66 -9.86 -22.32 6.62
C GLY A 66 -10.64 -23.18 7.62
N GLU A 67 -11.25 -24.28 7.17
CA GLU A 67 -11.99 -25.18 8.06
C GLU A 67 -11.09 -25.94 9.05
N ILE A 68 -9.82 -26.15 8.69
CA ILE A 68 -8.90 -27.03 9.45
C ILE A 68 -7.77 -26.21 10.10
N THR A 69 -7.35 -25.13 9.47
CA THR A 69 -6.33 -24.22 9.99
C THR A 69 -7.01 -23.00 10.57
N ASN A 70 -6.61 -22.53 11.76
CA ASN A 70 -7.07 -21.24 12.29
C ASN A 70 -6.46 -20.05 11.51
N GLU A 71 -6.11 -20.27 10.24
CA GLU A 71 -5.50 -19.34 9.33
C GLU A 71 -6.57 -18.78 8.41
N GLN A 72 -6.57 -17.47 8.28
CA GLN A 72 -7.42 -16.78 7.31
C GLN A 72 -6.67 -16.65 5.99
N ILE A 73 -7.34 -16.88 4.87
CA ILE A 73 -6.81 -16.67 3.53
C ILE A 73 -7.39 -15.37 2.99
N ILE A 74 -6.53 -14.50 2.45
CA ILE A 74 -6.96 -13.25 1.80
C ILE A 74 -6.92 -13.40 0.28
N VAL A 75 -8.05 -13.21 -0.38
CA VAL A 75 -8.18 -13.30 -1.82
C VAL A 75 -8.53 -11.92 -2.38
N LYS A 76 -7.82 -11.50 -3.42
CA LYS A 76 -8.14 -10.28 -4.17
C LYS A 76 -9.31 -10.59 -5.10
N ALA A 77 -10.29 -9.70 -5.17
CA ALA A 77 -11.44 -9.86 -6.03
C ALA A 77 -11.88 -8.52 -6.64
N TYR A 78 -12.45 -8.57 -7.84
CA TYR A 78 -12.93 -7.42 -8.59
C TYR A 78 -14.47 -7.40 -8.52
N PRO A 79 -15.06 -6.45 -7.78
CA PRO A 79 -16.51 -6.42 -7.59
C PRO A 79 -17.19 -6.10 -8.90
N GLN A 80 -18.34 -6.73 -9.15
CA GLN A 80 -19.28 -6.37 -10.20
C GLN A 80 -20.33 -5.38 -9.63
N PRO A 81 -21.18 -4.75 -10.46
CA PRO A 81 -22.27 -3.93 -9.95
C PRO A 81 -23.15 -4.71 -8.97
N CYS A 82 -23.40 -4.13 -7.80
CA CYS A 82 -24.25 -4.75 -6.78
C CYS A 82 -25.69 -4.85 -7.29
N VAL A 83 -26.34 -5.98 -7.01
CA VAL A 83 -27.77 -6.18 -7.28
C VAL A 83 -28.46 -6.45 -5.96
N LYS A 84 -29.33 -5.53 -5.54
CA LYS A 84 -29.94 -5.54 -4.19
C LYS A 84 -28.86 -5.59 -3.09
N ASP A 85 -28.83 -6.66 -2.33
CA ASP A 85 -27.96 -6.98 -1.21
C ASP A 85 -26.94 -8.08 -1.56
N GLU A 86 -26.72 -8.33 -2.85
CA GLU A 86 -25.79 -9.33 -3.34
C GLU A 86 -24.66 -8.67 -4.14
N LEU A 87 -23.45 -9.23 -3.98
CA LEU A 87 -22.26 -8.82 -4.74
C LEU A 87 -21.69 -10.03 -5.47
N ALA A 88 -21.63 -9.95 -6.79
CA ALA A 88 -20.80 -10.85 -7.59
C ALA A 88 -19.38 -10.27 -7.72
N CYS A 89 -18.37 -11.12 -7.65
CA CYS A 89 -16.97 -10.73 -7.79
C CYS A 89 -16.23 -11.72 -8.69
N LEU A 90 -15.33 -11.21 -9.53
CA LEU A 90 -14.32 -12.05 -10.19
C LEU A 90 -13.11 -12.18 -9.27
N LEU A 91 -12.70 -13.40 -8.96
CA LEU A 91 -11.48 -13.65 -8.19
C LEU A 91 -10.26 -13.35 -9.04
N ASP A 92 -9.17 -12.91 -8.41
CA ASP A 92 -7.92 -12.65 -9.11
C ASP A 92 -7.35 -13.96 -9.70
N THR A 93 -6.85 -13.91 -10.93
CA THR A 93 -6.47 -15.11 -11.72
C THR A 93 -5.33 -15.93 -11.11
N GLU A 94 -4.59 -15.35 -10.17
CA GLU A 94 -3.55 -16.05 -9.41
C GLU A 94 -4.14 -16.96 -8.31
N THR A 95 -5.43 -16.85 -8.02
CA THR A 95 -6.15 -17.65 -7.02
C THR A 95 -6.62 -18.95 -7.66
N ASN A 96 -6.20 -20.10 -7.12
CA ASN A 96 -6.80 -21.37 -7.51
C ASN A 96 -8.19 -21.49 -6.86
N PRO A 97 -9.30 -21.58 -7.63
CA PRO A 97 -10.63 -21.73 -7.06
C PRO A 97 -10.77 -22.96 -6.16
N GLY A 98 -10.01 -24.03 -6.42
CA GLY A 98 -10.02 -25.27 -5.62
C GLY A 98 -9.52 -25.09 -4.19
N ASP A 99 -8.66 -24.10 -3.94
CA ASP A 99 -8.16 -23.80 -2.59
C ASP A 99 -9.27 -23.24 -1.68
N LEU A 100 -10.37 -22.78 -2.28
CA LEU A 100 -11.53 -22.22 -1.58
C LEU A 100 -12.65 -23.25 -1.35
N ASP A 101 -12.51 -24.49 -1.83
CA ASP A 101 -13.57 -25.52 -1.71
C ASP A 101 -13.81 -25.96 -0.26
N LYS A 102 -12.83 -25.75 0.63
CA LYS A 102 -12.90 -26.05 2.08
C LYS A 102 -12.76 -24.79 2.93
N CYS A 103 -13.09 -23.63 2.37
CA CYS A 103 -12.96 -22.36 3.05
C CYS A 103 -14.27 -21.58 2.96
N ASN A 104 -14.75 -21.10 4.11
CA ASN A 104 -15.94 -20.27 4.15
C ASN A 104 -15.53 -18.79 4.17
N PRO A 105 -16.13 -17.92 3.34
CA PRO A 105 -15.87 -16.49 3.46
C PRO A 105 -16.32 -16.05 4.84
N ALA A 106 -15.47 -15.26 5.47
CA ALA A 106 -15.77 -14.66 6.76
C ALA A 106 -16.11 -13.19 6.58
N TYR A 107 -15.34 -12.49 5.74
CA TYR A 107 -15.46 -11.04 5.60
C TYR A 107 -15.13 -10.55 4.20
N LEU A 108 -15.97 -9.63 3.70
CA LEU A 108 -15.59 -8.67 2.69
C LEU A 108 -14.74 -7.56 3.34
N MET A 109 -13.62 -7.21 2.72
CA MET A 109 -12.71 -6.17 3.19
C MET A 109 -12.42 -5.12 2.11
N ILE A 110 -12.56 -3.85 2.48
CA ILE A 110 -12.17 -2.69 1.65
C ILE A 110 -11.11 -1.88 2.40
N GLU A 111 -9.96 -1.62 1.79
CA GLU A 111 -8.95 -0.67 2.30
C GLU A 111 -8.99 0.63 1.48
N ASP A 112 -9.22 1.79 2.12
CA ASP A 112 -9.19 3.11 1.45
C ASP A 112 -7.93 3.94 1.75
N GLY A 113 -6.96 3.32 2.42
CA GLY A 113 -5.70 3.93 2.83
C GLY A 113 -5.71 4.56 4.22
N TYR A 114 -6.87 4.95 4.78
CA TYR A 114 -7.02 5.34 6.20
C TYR A 114 -7.69 4.23 7.01
N ASN A 115 -8.76 3.70 6.44
CA ASN A 115 -9.72 2.83 7.08
C ASN A 115 -9.74 1.46 6.41
N THR A 116 -10.14 0.48 7.21
CA THR A 116 -10.53 -0.84 6.73
C THR A 116 -12.01 -1.02 7.04
N ILE A 117 -12.81 -1.23 6.01
CA ILE A 117 -14.20 -1.66 6.16
C ILE A 117 -14.20 -3.18 6.17
N LEU A 118 -14.81 -3.78 7.18
CA LEU A 118 -15.06 -5.21 7.26
C LEU A 118 -16.56 -5.47 7.32
N ALA A 119 -17.05 -6.31 6.42
CA ALA A 119 -18.45 -6.70 6.36
C ALA A 119 -18.53 -8.23 6.40
N ALA A 120 -19.22 -8.78 7.40
CA ALA A 120 -19.47 -10.22 7.46
C ALA A 120 -20.25 -10.64 6.21
N THR A 121 -19.86 -11.75 5.59
CA THR A 121 -20.43 -12.15 4.30
C THR A 121 -20.46 -13.66 4.17
N GLU A 122 -21.43 -14.17 3.42
CA GLU A 122 -21.64 -15.59 3.16
C GLU A 122 -21.60 -15.85 1.65
N ILE A 123 -21.08 -17.01 1.23
CA ILE A 123 -21.17 -17.45 -0.17
C ILE A 123 -22.63 -17.82 -0.44
N ILE A 124 -23.18 -17.27 -1.51
CA ILE A 124 -24.49 -17.66 -2.07
C ILE A 124 -24.36 -18.29 -3.45
N GLY A 125 -23.18 -18.24 -4.07
CA GLY A 125 -22.90 -18.94 -5.31
C GLY A 125 -21.41 -18.92 -5.65
N LYS A 126 -20.93 -19.97 -6.32
CA LYS A 126 -19.58 -20.08 -6.84
C LYS A 126 -19.67 -20.70 -8.23
N ASP A 127 -19.03 -20.07 -9.21
CA ASP A 127 -18.92 -20.58 -10.56
C ASP A 127 -17.54 -20.23 -11.13
N ASN A 128 -16.71 -21.24 -11.38
CA ASN A 128 -15.34 -21.09 -11.87
C ASN A 128 -14.53 -20.07 -11.04
N ASN A 129 -14.26 -18.90 -11.63
CA ASN A 129 -13.49 -17.81 -11.05
C ASN A 129 -14.39 -16.66 -10.55
N GLN A 130 -15.70 -16.88 -10.46
CA GLN A 130 -16.67 -15.95 -9.93
C GLN A 130 -17.23 -16.46 -8.62
N ILE A 131 -17.35 -15.54 -7.67
CA ILE A 131 -17.99 -15.78 -6.38
C ILE A 131 -19.14 -14.78 -6.21
N LYS A 132 -20.24 -15.23 -5.63
CA LYS A 132 -21.37 -14.40 -5.26
C LYS A 132 -21.54 -14.45 -3.75
N ILE A 133 -21.59 -13.28 -3.13
CA ILE A 133 -21.59 -13.13 -1.67
C ILE A 133 -22.69 -12.17 -1.19
N THR A 134 -23.11 -12.32 0.06
CA THR A 134 -24.10 -11.43 0.70
C THR A 134 -23.48 -10.11 1.17
N ILE A 135 -24.27 -9.03 1.16
CA ILE A 135 -23.90 -7.73 1.73
C ILE A 135 -24.72 -7.51 3.01
N PRO A 136 -24.08 -7.46 4.20
CA PRO A 136 -24.82 -7.39 5.46
C PRO A 136 -25.45 -6.01 5.67
N GLU A 137 -26.51 -5.95 6.49
CA GLU A 137 -27.20 -4.69 6.83
C GLU A 137 -26.28 -3.69 7.56
N LYS A 138 -25.37 -4.21 8.37
CA LYS A 138 -24.38 -3.44 9.15
C LYS A 138 -22.99 -3.98 8.89
N CYS A 139 -22.04 -3.08 8.64
CA CYS A 139 -20.63 -3.42 8.53
C CYS A 139 -19.78 -2.60 9.50
N TYR A 140 -18.64 -3.17 9.86
CA TYR A 140 -17.69 -2.59 10.79
C TYR A 140 -16.75 -1.65 10.06
N PHE A 141 -16.54 -0.47 10.64
CA PHE A 141 -15.60 0.52 10.16
C PHE A 141 -14.44 0.61 11.16
N ILE A 142 -13.22 0.28 10.70
CA ILE A 142 -12.03 0.24 11.55
C ILE A 142 -11.03 1.27 11.03
N THR A 143 -10.79 2.32 11.82
CA THR A 143 -9.72 3.28 11.56
C THR A 143 -8.41 2.67 12.02
N LYS A 144 -7.54 2.30 11.09
CA LYS A 144 -6.27 1.63 11.42
C LYS A 144 -5.07 2.56 11.41
N ARG A 145 -5.10 3.57 10.55
CA ARG A 145 -3.93 4.37 10.25
C ARG A 145 -4.17 5.80 10.71
N ARG A 146 -3.19 6.32 11.44
CA ARG A 146 -3.14 7.73 11.82
C ARG A 146 -2.94 8.64 10.60
N THR A 147 -2.34 8.12 9.52
CA THR A 147 -2.06 8.84 8.26
C THR A 147 -2.53 8.02 7.06
N LYS A 148 -2.92 8.68 5.96
CA LYS A 148 -3.33 7.99 4.74
C LYS A 148 -2.15 7.24 4.14
N ARG A 149 -2.41 6.02 3.66
CA ARG A 149 -1.57 5.37 2.66
C ARG A 149 -1.96 5.86 1.26
N TYR A 150 -1.00 6.40 0.55
CA TYR A 150 -1.13 6.84 -0.83
C TYR A 150 -0.50 5.82 -1.77
N HIS A 151 -1.21 5.44 -2.83
CA HIS A 151 -0.63 4.66 -3.91
C HIS A 151 0.40 5.51 -4.68
N CYS A 152 1.51 4.89 -5.06
CA CYS A 152 2.59 5.54 -5.79
C CYS A 152 2.83 4.80 -7.11
N ALA A 153 3.12 5.57 -8.16
CA ALA A 153 3.44 5.07 -9.49
C ALA A 153 4.63 5.83 -10.07
N ASP A 154 5.45 5.14 -10.85
CA ASP A 154 6.60 5.70 -11.56
C ASP A 154 7.72 6.27 -10.67
N ILE A 155 7.88 5.73 -9.46
CA ILE A 155 8.94 6.12 -8.52
C ILE A 155 9.95 4.98 -8.38
N ASN A 156 11.12 5.17 -8.98
CA ASN A 156 12.22 4.22 -8.90
C ASN A 156 12.84 4.22 -7.51
N CYS A 157 13.12 3.03 -6.99
CA CYS A 157 13.78 2.81 -5.73
C CYS A 157 15.11 2.06 -5.94
N LYS A 158 16.14 2.43 -5.17
CA LYS A 158 17.32 1.59 -4.93
C LYS A 158 17.45 1.35 -3.43
N VAL A 159 17.42 0.07 -3.03
CA VAL A 159 17.71 -0.39 -1.68
C VAL A 159 19.18 -0.76 -1.60
N ILE A 160 19.92 -0.18 -0.66
CA ILE A 160 21.36 -0.32 -0.53
C ILE A 160 21.73 -0.78 0.88
N GLN A 161 22.46 -1.90 0.97
CA GLN A 161 22.99 -2.46 2.23
C GLN A 161 24.41 -2.97 2.01
N GLY A 162 25.41 -2.17 2.39
CA GLY A 162 26.80 -2.46 2.02
C GLY A 162 26.95 -2.52 0.50
N ASP A 163 27.51 -3.61 -0.02
CA ASP A 163 27.69 -3.86 -1.46
C ASP A 163 26.42 -4.39 -2.15
N ILE A 164 25.34 -4.61 -1.40
CA ILE A 164 24.07 -5.08 -1.95
C ILE A 164 23.27 -3.89 -2.47
N HIS A 165 23.00 -3.88 -3.77
CA HIS A 165 22.16 -2.89 -4.44
C HIS A 165 21.01 -3.58 -5.14
N VAL A 166 19.78 -3.36 -4.64
CA VAL A 166 18.57 -3.97 -5.21
C VAL A 166 17.67 -2.88 -5.79
N PRO A 167 17.37 -2.92 -7.10
CA PRO A 167 16.41 -2.00 -7.69
C PRO A 167 14.98 -2.39 -7.29
N GLY A 168 14.08 -1.42 -7.28
CA GLY A 168 12.68 -1.62 -7.01
C GLY A 168 11.83 -0.40 -7.37
N MET A 169 10.57 -0.44 -6.96
CA MET A 169 9.59 0.62 -7.17
C MET A 169 8.90 0.94 -5.84
N LEU A 170 8.70 2.23 -5.55
CA LEU A 170 7.79 2.63 -4.46
C LEU A 170 6.35 2.45 -4.95
N ILE A 171 5.60 1.57 -4.28
CA ILE A 171 4.22 1.23 -4.64
C ILE A 171 3.19 1.88 -3.73
N ASP A 172 3.57 2.22 -2.50
CA ASP A 172 2.75 2.98 -1.57
C ASP A 172 3.59 3.79 -0.59
N PHE A 173 2.99 4.87 -0.09
CA PHE A 173 3.62 5.85 0.77
C PHE A 173 2.71 6.25 1.92
N THR A 174 3.31 6.36 3.10
CA THR A 174 2.82 7.14 4.24
C THR A 174 4.00 7.98 4.74
N PRO A 175 3.77 9.10 5.45
CA PRO A 175 4.85 9.87 6.10
C PRO A 175 5.84 9.04 6.93
N ARG A 176 5.40 7.86 7.41
CA ARG A 176 6.17 6.98 8.30
C ARG A 176 6.60 5.66 7.67
N GLY A 177 6.28 5.41 6.39
CA GLY A 177 6.43 4.09 5.80
C GLY A 177 6.45 4.11 4.28
N LEU A 178 7.39 3.34 3.72
CA LEU A 178 7.65 3.21 2.30
C LEU A 178 7.40 1.75 1.90
N GLY A 179 6.33 1.51 1.14
CA GLY A 179 6.05 0.21 0.54
C GLY A 179 6.81 0.06 -0.76
N ILE A 180 7.76 -0.88 -0.82
CA ILE A 180 8.66 -1.07 -1.96
C ILE A 180 8.46 -2.48 -2.54
N LYS A 181 8.24 -2.54 -3.86
CA LYS A 181 8.27 -3.78 -4.64
C LYS A 181 9.65 -3.90 -5.29
N LEU A 182 10.41 -4.93 -4.95
CA LEU A 182 11.74 -5.14 -5.53
C LEU A 182 11.65 -5.71 -6.94
N THR A 183 12.60 -5.37 -7.81
CA THR A 183 12.69 -5.86 -9.19
C THR A 183 13.96 -6.70 -9.36
N GLY A 184 13.85 -7.89 -9.96
CA GLY A 184 14.98 -8.76 -10.29
C GLY A 184 14.82 -10.19 -9.77
N THR A 185 15.33 -11.16 -10.53
CA THR A 185 15.15 -12.62 -10.31
C THR A 185 15.96 -13.18 -9.14
N ARG A 186 16.97 -12.44 -8.65
CA ARG A 186 17.70 -12.81 -7.43
C ARG A 186 17.04 -12.13 -6.23
N LYS A 187 16.16 -12.87 -5.56
CA LYS A 187 15.77 -12.63 -4.16
C LYS A 187 17.02 -12.26 -3.36
N MET A 188 16.87 -11.37 -2.39
CA MET A 188 17.92 -10.62 -1.70
C MET A 188 18.98 -11.49 -0.99
N LYS A 189 19.82 -12.21 -1.73
CA LYS A 189 20.90 -13.04 -1.17
C LYS A 189 21.84 -12.13 -0.38
N GLY A 190 21.90 -12.35 0.93
CA GLY A 190 22.74 -11.58 1.86
C GLY A 190 22.06 -10.34 2.47
N PHE A 191 20.82 -10.03 2.11
CA PHE A 191 20.08 -8.99 2.82
C PHE A 191 19.68 -9.44 4.22
N ASP A 192 19.97 -8.57 5.18
CA ASP A 192 19.62 -8.77 6.57
C ASP A 192 18.53 -7.76 6.96
N GLU A 193 17.32 -8.27 7.18
CA GLU A 193 16.16 -7.47 7.61
C GLU A 193 16.37 -6.74 8.94
N LYS A 194 17.29 -7.22 9.78
CA LYS A 194 17.58 -6.63 11.09
C LYS A 194 18.49 -5.41 10.99
N LYS A 195 19.16 -5.22 9.84
CA LYS A 195 20.09 -4.12 9.61
C LYS A 195 19.43 -2.98 8.86
N SER A 196 19.87 -1.77 9.16
CA SER A 196 19.45 -0.57 8.44
C SER A 196 19.90 -0.60 6.98
N VAL A 197 19.14 0.06 6.12
CA VAL A 197 19.43 0.23 4.70
C VAL A 197 19.34 1.68 4.28
N LEU A 198 20.11 2.06 3.26
CA LEU A 198 19.92 3.32 2.57
C LEU A 198 18.88 3.12 1.47
N ILE A 199 17.83 3.95 1.49
CA ILE A 199 16.81 3.99 0.44
C ILE A 199 16.98 5.27 -0.36
N ASN A 200 17.15 5.10 -1.67
CA ASN A 200 17.12 6.19 -2.63
C ASN A 200 15.84 6.10 -3.47
N LEU A 201 15.06 7.17 -3.48
CA LEU A 201 13.89 7.32 -4.35
C LEU A 201 14.18 8.37 -5.41
N SER A 202 13.77 8.08 -6.64
CA SER A 202 13.96 8.99 -7.77
C SER A 202 12.87 8.84 -8.81
N LYS A 203 12.65 9.90 -9.58
CA LYS A 203 11.72 9.91 -10.71
C LYS A 203 12.41 10.59 -11.89
N ASN A 204 12.42 9.94 -13.05
CA ASN A 204 13.10 10.44 -14.25
C ASN A 204 14.56 10.87 -13.99
N GLY A 205 15.29 10.12 -13.15
CA GLY A 205 16.66 10.43 -12.76
C GLY A 205 16.81 11.50 -11.67
N VAL A 206 15.76 12.27 -11.35
CA VAL A 206 15.78 13.27 -10.28
C VAL A 206 15.59 12.59 -8.93
N LYS A 207 16.52 12.83 -8.01
CA LYS A 207 16.44 12.32 -6.63
C LYS A 207 15.29 13.01 -5.88
N LEU A 208 14.43 12.22 -5.26
CA LEU A 208 13.28 12.71 -4.48
C LEU A 208 13.44 12.43 -2.97
N PHE A 209 14.22 11.41 -2.61
CA PHE A 209 14.54 11.09 -1.21
C PHE A 209 15.80 10.22 -1.14
N SER A 210 16.55 10.38 -0.06
CA SER A 210 17.72 9.57 0.29
C SER A 210 17.84 9.51 1.80
N GLY A 211 17.64 8.34 2.41
CA GLY A 211 17.69 8.22 3.87
C GLY A 211 17.86 6.80 4.39
N ILE A 212 18.36 6.71 5.62
CA ILE A 212 18.51 5.43 6.32
C ILE A 212 17.14 4.98 6.85
N CYS A 213 16.79 3.74 6.56
CA CYS A 213 15.52 3.12 6.90
C CYS A 213 15.74 1.74 7.52
N LYS A 214 14.76 1.26 8.28
CA LYS A 214 14.71 -0.13 8.77
C LYS A 214 13.56 -0.89 8.12
N CYS A 215 13.77 -2.18 7.85
CA CYS A 215 12.69 -3.08 7.46
C CYS A 215 11.77 -3.30 8.68
N ILE A 216 10.45 -3.21 8.48
CA ILE A 216 9.47 -3.57 9.52
C ILE A 216 8.53 -4.69 9.07
N ARG A 217 8.52 -5.00 7.77
CA ARG A 217 7.71 -6.07 7.20
C ARG A 217 8.31 -6.52 5.88
N ASN A 218 8.52 -7.82 5.72
CA ASN A 218 8.93 -8.41 4.46
C ASN A 218 7.90 -9.44 4.00
N ASP A 219 7.16 -9.10 2.95
CA ASP A 219 6.17 -9.95 2.31
C ASP A 219 6.62 -10.34 0.89
N VAL A 220 7.93 -10.32 0.59
CA VAL A 220 8.45 -10.49 -0.79
C VAL A 220 8.09 -11.82 -1.43
N ASP A 221 7.86 -12.86 -0.62
CA ASP A 221 7.50 -14.20 -1.10
C ASP A 221 6.00 -14.34 -1.40
N LEU A 222 5.18 -13.34 -1.07
CA LEU A 222 3.76 -13.33 -1.45
C LEU A 222 3.58 -12.77 -2.87
N PRO A 223 2.52 -13.16 -3.59
CA PRO A 223 2.17 -12.49 -4.84
C PRO A 223 1.79 -11.03 -4.57
N ASP A 224 2.25 -10.10 -5.41
CA ASP A 224 2.34 -8.66 -5.11
C ASP A 224 3.19 -8.29 -3.88
N GLY A 225 4.16 -9.16 -3.57
CA GLY A 225 5.06 -9.03 -2.45
C GLY A 225 5.76 -7.67 -2.39
N ARG A 226 5.81 -7.12 -1.18
CA ARG A 226 6.42 -5.83 -0.90
C ARG A 226 7.22 -5.89 0.40
N ILE A 227 8.18 -5.00 0.52
CA ILE A 227 8.88 -4.75 1.77
C ILE A 227 8.49 -3.37 2.26
N VAL A 228 8.13 -3.27 3.53
CA VAL A 228 7.81 -2.00 4.17
C VAL A 228 9.01 -1.54 4.98
N PHE A 229 9.52 -0.38 4.59
CA PHE A 229 10.61 0.30 5.28
C PHE A 229 10.10 1.53 5.99
N VAL A 230 10.67 1.85 7.15
CA VAL A 230 10.40 3.11 7.86
C VAL A 230 11.69 3.92 7.98
N PRO A 231 11.67 5.24 7.69
CA PRO A 231 12.81 6.11 7.94
C PRO A 231 13.23 6.06 9.41
N LEU A 232 14.53 6.06 9.69
CA LEU A 232 15.06 6.12 11.06
C LEU A 232 15.19 7.55 11.59
N ASN A 233 15.25 8.53 10.69
CA ASN A 233 15.46 9.92 11.06
C ASN A 233 14.14 10.69 10.98
N ASP A 234 13.74 11.22 12.13
CA ASP A 234 12.60 12.11 12.31
C ASP A 234 12.92 13.54 11.84
N GLN A 235 14.22 13.84 11.71
CA GLN A 235 14.74 15.14 11.30
C GLN A 235 15.94 14.94 10.38
N MET A 236 16.01 15.73 9.31
CA MET A 236 17.14 15.74 8.39
C MET A 236 17.59 17.18 8.14
N ALA A 237 18.71 17.58 8.73
CA ALA A 237 19.32 18.86 8.46
C ALA A 237 20.06 18.78 7.12
N LEU A 238 19.47 19.34 6.06
CA LEU A 238 20.12 19.42 4.74
C LEU A 238 21.28 20.42 4.72
N PHE A 239 21.28 21.39 5.63
CA PHE A 239 22.28 22.45 5.71
C PHE A 239 22.79 22.61 7.15
N PRO A 240 24.06 22.98 7.33
CA PRO A 240 24.60 23.32 8.65
C PRO A 240 23.84 24.52 9.24
N LYS A 241 23.72 24.55 10.57
CA LYS A 241 23.09 25.67 11.27
C LYS A 241 23.95 26.93 11.04
N ARG A 242 23.35 27.99 10.51
CA ARG A 242 23.99 29.32 10.44
C ARG A 242 24.10 29.93 11.84
N GLU A 243 25.21 30.61 12.11
CA GLU A 243 25.46 31.33 13.37
C GLU A 243 24.44 32.47 13.57
N GLN A 244 24.13 33.21 12.51
CA GLN A 244 23.09 34.24 12.51
C GLN A 244 21.87 33.78 11.70
N ARG A 245 20.69 33.78 12.34
CA ARG A 245 19.43 33.38 11.71
C ARG A 245 18.59 34.61 11.38
N ASN A 246 18.01 34.61 10.18
CA ASN A 246 16.97 35.59 9.85
C ASN A 246 15.74 35.37 10.76
N PRO A 247 15.11 36.44 11.25
CA PRO A 247 13.87 36.32 12.00
C PRO A 247 12.80 35.69 11.10
N ARG A 248 11.97 34.82 11.68
CA ARG A 248 10.79 34.28 11.04
C ARG A 248 9.62 35.21 11.30
N GLN A 249 8.80 35.45 10.29
CA GLN A 249 7.65 36.33 10.37
C GLN A 249 6.36 35.52 10.24
N HIS A 250 5.37 35.90 11.05
CA HIS A 250 3.98 35.50 10.88
C HIS A 250 3.29 36.59 10.06
N ILE A 251 2.91 36.28 8.82
CA ILE A 251 2.30 37.25 7.90
C ILE A 251 0.78 37.07 7.92
N VAL A 252 0.04 38.19 7.96
CA VAL A 252 -1.42 38.22 7.96
C VAL A 252 -1.91 39.12 6.80
N PRO A 253 -2.71 38.61 5.84
CA PRO A 253 -3.16 37.22 5.73
C PRO A 253 -1.98 36.26 5.46
N SER A 254 -2.12 35.00 5.90
CA SER A 254 -1.10 33.98 5.67
C SER A 254 -0.94 33.70 4.18
N PHE A 255 0.29 33.38 3.79
CA PHE A 255 0.52 32.72 2.51
C PHE A 255 -0.04 31.29 2.59
N SER A 256 -0.49 30.75 1.46
CA SER A 256 -0.66 29.31 1.29
C SER A 256 0.43 28.77 0.38
N MET A 257 0.79 27.50 0.58
CA MET A 257 1.64 26.75 -0.33
C MET A 257 0.79 25.72 -1.06
N THR A 258 1.08 25.50 -2.34
CA THR A 258 0.52 24.39 -3.11
C THR A 258 1.60 23.70 -3.92
N PHE A 259 1.53 22.37 -3.96
CA PHE A 259 2.42 21.55 -4.78
C PHE A 259 1.76 20.24 -5.18
N LYS A 260 2.24 19.64 -6.28
CA LYS A 260 1.92 18.25 -6.61
C LYS A 260 2.87 17.33 -5.86
N HIS A 261 2.32 16.43 -5.05
CA HIS A 261 3.15 15.54 -4.24
C HIS A 261 4.05 14.66 -5.14
N PRO A 262 5.37 14.61 -4.90
CA PRO A 262 6.31 13.97 -5.81
C PRO A 262 6.06 12.47 -5.99
N PHE A 263 5.53 11.79 -4.96
CA PHE A 263 5.25 10.35 -4.99
C PHE A 263 3.86 9.97 -5.52
N PHE A 264 2.79 10.52 -4.95
CA PHE A 264 1.41 10.14 -5.29
C PHE A 264 0.69 11.12 -6.23
N LYS A 265 1.38 12.19 -6.68
CA LYS A 265 0.92 13.18 -7.68
C LYS A 265 -0.33 14.01 -7.30
N GLY A 266 -0.95 13.75 -6.15
CA GLY A 266 -2.07 14.53 -5.63
C GLY A 266 -1.64 15.93 -5.21
N THR A 267 -2.54 16.90 -5.34
CA THR A 267 -2.30 18.29 -4.91
C THR A 267 -2.36 18.37 -3.39
N VAL A 268 -1.35 18.99 -2.80
CA VAL A 268 -1.28 19.31 -1.38
C VAL A 268 -1.27 20.82 -1.23
N GLU A 269 -2.21 21.34 -0.45
CA GLU A 269 -2.34 22.76 -0.13
C GLU A 269 -2.31 22.95 1.39
N ARG A 270 -1.52 23.92 1.87
CA ARG A 270 -1.38 24.22 3.30
C ARG A 270 -1.18 25.70 3.54
N ASP A 271 -1.67 26.18 4.68
CA ASP A 271 -1.31 27.49 5.18
C ASP A 271 0.12 27.49 5.73
N ILE A 272 0.85 28.56 5.42
CA ILE A 272 2.18 28.80 5.94
C ILE A 272 2.08 29.40 7.34
N PHE A 273 2.66 28.71 8.32
CA PHE A 273 2.64 29.14 9.71
C PHE A 273 3.60 30.31 9.97
N ASP A 274 4.86 30.17 9.53
CA ASP A 274 5.87 31.23 9.55
C ASP A 274 6.76 31.16 8.30
N ILE A 275 7.37 32.29 7.92
CA ILE A 275 8.27 32.36 6.75
C ILE A 275 9.50 33.23 7.04
N SER A 276 10.59 32.90 6.37
CA SER A 276 11.84 33.66 6.31
C SER A 276 12.41 33.59 4.89
N PRO A 277 13.43 34.39 4.54
CA PRO A 277 14.08 34.28 3.23
C PRO A 277 14.71 32.92 2.94
N ALA A 278 14.97 32.09 3.98
CA ALA A 278 15.57 30.77 3.83
C ALA A 278 14.55 29.62 3.77
N GLY A 279 13.26 29.92 3.93
CA GLY A 279 12.20 28.91 3.95
C GLY A 279 11.09 29.23 4.94
N PHE A 280 10.12 28.33 5.02
CA PHE A 280 8.89 28.48 5.79
C PHE A 280 8.58 27.23 6.62
N SER A 281 7.57 27.30 7.47
CA SER A 281 7.01 26.15 8.18
C SER A 281 5.52 26.02 7.96
N ILE A 282 5.03 24.80 8.15
CA ILE A 282 3.61 24.45 8.12
C ILE A 282 3.27 23.71 9.41
N LYS A 283 1.97 23.60 9.70
CA LYS A 283 1.45 22.79 10.80
C LYS A 283 0.34 21.91 10.26
N ASP A 284 0.61 20.62 10.22
CA ASP A 284 -0.38 19.60 9.86
C ASP A 284 -0.95 18.98 11.14
N LYS A 285 -2.22 18.59 11.10
CA LYS A 285 -2.72 17.55 12.01
C LYS A 285 -2.16 16.20 11.58
N ILE A 286 -2.13 15.25 12.51
CA ILE A 286 -1.58 13.92 12.26
C ILE A 286 -2.27 13.25 11.05
N ASP A 287 -3.59 13.37 10.93
CA ASP A 287 -4.37 12.80 9.83
C ASP A 287 -4.16 13.52 8.50
N GLU A 288 -3.60 14.73 8.51
CA GLU A 288 -3.30 15.54 7.32
C GLU A 288 -1.83 15.43 6.90
N GLU A 289 -0.96 14.75 7.65
CA GLU A 289 0.46 14.63 7.31
C GLU A 289 0.66 13.98 5.93
N THR A 290 1.45 14.65 5.09
CA THR A 290 1.83 14.14 3.76
C THR A 290 3.33 14.17 3.52
N LEU A 291 4.12 14.77 4.41
CA LEU A 291 5.56 14.97 4.21
C LEU A 291 6.37 13.97 5.02
N LEU A 292 7.52 13.57 4.50
CA LEU A 292 8.53 12.81 5.24
C LEU A 292 9.84 13.64 5.33
N PRO A 293 10.62 13.53 6.42
CA PRO A 293 11.89 14.24 6.55
C PRO A 293 12.87 13.90 5.42
N GLY A 294 13.39 14.94 4.76
CA GLY A 294 14.36 14.76 3.67
C GLY A 294 13.76 14.45 2.30
N MET A 295 12.44 14.50 2.16
CA MET A 295 11.81 14.52 0.85
C MET A 295 12.10 15.84 0.13
N ILE A 296 12.39 15.72 -1.16
CA ILE A 296 12.58 16.84 -2.06
C ILE A 296 11.25 17.09 -2.78
N ILE A 297 10.75 18.31 -2.67
CA ILE A 297 9.60 18.80 -3.42
C ILE A 297 10.16 19.72 -4.50
N PRO A 298 10.20 19.29 -5.78
CA PRO A 298 10.89 20.05 -6.82
C PRO A 298 10.27 21.43 -7.09
N GLU A 299 8.95 21.53 -6.97
CA GLU A 299 8.19 22.73 -7.31
C GLU A 299 7.14 22.98 -6.22
N ILE A 300 7.19 24.18 -5.64
CA ILE A 300 6.19 24.69 -4.70
C ILE A 300 5.77 26.07 -5.18
N THR A 301 4.46 26.32 -5.23
CA THR A 301 3.91 27.65 -5.47
C THR A 301 3.47 28.25 -4.14
N LEU A 302 3.91 29.48 -3.86
CA LEU A 302 3.44 30.27 -2.73
C LEU A 302 2.38 31.24 -3.24
N ILE A 303 1.21 31.21 -2.63
CA ILE A 303 0.07 32.05 -2.98
C ILE A 303 -0.13 33.05 -1.84
N TYR A 304 -0.20 34.32 -2.18
CA TYR A 304 -0.53 35.38 -1.24
C TYR A 304 -1.94 35.90 -1.54
N ALA A 305 -2.85 35.74 -0.59
CA ALA A 305 -4.23 36.20 -0.72
C ALA A 305 -4.42 37.69 -0.39
N GLY A 306 -3.34 38.46 -0.26
CA GLY A 306 -3.45 39.89 0.05
C GLY A 306 -4.04 40.70 -1.09
N ILE A 307 -4.89 41.65 -0.73
CA ILE A 307 -5.35 42.72 -1.62
C ILE A 307 -4.13 43.60 -1.94
N LEU A 308 -3.74 43.68 -3.20
CA LEU A 308 -2.85 44.75 -3.68
C LEU A 308 -3.58 46.08 -3.41
N LYS A 309 -3.13 46.83 -2.41
CA LYS A 309 -3.54 48.22 -2.21
C LYS A 309 -2.72 49.15 -3.09
#